data_AF-A0A1B3JFN1-F1
#
_entry.id   AF-A0A1B3JFN1-F1
#
_cell.length_a   1.000
_cell.length_b   1.000
_cell.length_c   1.000
_cell.angle_alpha   90.00
_cell.angle_beta   90.00
_cell.angle_gamma   90.00
#
_symmetry.space_group_name_H-M   'P 1'
#
loop_
_entity.id
_entity.type
_entity.pdbx_description
1 polymer ?
#
loop_
_entity_poly.entity_id
_entity_poly.type
_entity_poly.pdbx_seq_one_letter_code
_entity_poly.pdbx_strand_id
1 'polypeptide(L)'
;MSNIEKQAGELQEKLIAVNRVSKTVKGGRIMSFTALTVVGDGNGRVGFGYGKAREVPAAIQKAMEKARRNMINVALNEGTLQHPVKGVHTGSRVFMQPASEGTGIIAGGAMRAVLEVTGIRNVLSKAYGSTNPINVVRATIDALANMKSPEMVAAKRGKTVDEILG
;
A
#
# COMPACT_ATOMS: atom_id res chain seq x y z
N MET A 1 11.98 -16.85 -25.66
CA MET A 1 11.66 -16.62 -24.24
C MET A 1 10.33 -15.91 -24.18
N SER A 2 9.29 -16.73 -24.14
CA SER A 2 7.89 -16.41 -24.39
C SER A 2 7.19 -15.90 -23.12
N ASN A 3 6.34 -14.88 -23.33
CA ASN A 3 5.08 -14.61 -22.63
C ASN A 3 5.12 -14.27 -21.13
N ILE A 4 5.45 -13.01 -20.81
CA ILE A 4 4.83 -12.29 -19.68
C ILE A 4 4.16 -11.01 -20.23
N GLU A 5 3.42 -11.15 -21.33
CA GLU A 5 2.57 -10.08 -21.85
C GLU A 5 1.11 -10.39 -21.57
N LYS A 6 0.44 -9.39 -20.98
CA LYS A 6 -1.03 -9.19 -20.95
C LYS A 6 -1.86 -10.12 -20.06
N GLN A 7 -1.56 -10.13 -18.77
CA GLN A 7 -2.63 -10.24 -17.77
C GLN A 7 -2.48 -9.15 -16.70
N ALA A 8 -2.19 -7.93 -17.14
CA ALA A 8 -2.48 -6.77 -16.31
C ALA A 8 -3.99 -6.57 -16.42
N GLY A 9 -4.74 -7.18 -15.51
CA GLY A 9 -6.04 -6.63 -15.12
C GLY A 9 -5.87 -5.14 -14.84
N GLU A 10 -6.93 -4.35 -14.98
CA GLU A 10 -6.89 -2.89 -14.92
C GLU A 10 -6.26 -2.39 -13.60
N LEU A 11 -4.93 -2.26 -13.60
CA LEU A 11 -4.15 -1.89 -12.42
C LEU A 11 -4.38 -0.41 -12.19
N GLN A 12 -4.96 -0.08 -11.05
CA GLN A 12 -5.14 1.28 -10.60
C GLN A 12 -3.82 1.81 -10.07
N GLU A 13 -3.39 2.95 -10.61
CA GLU A 13 -2.12 3.58 -10.25
C GLU A 13 -2.43 4.92 -9.57
N LYS A 14 -1.84 5.16 -8.40
CA LYS A 14 -1.94 6.43 -7.70
C LYS A 14 -0.58 7.00 -7.36
N LEU A 15 -0.43 8.28 -7.64
CA LEU A 15 0.72 9.08 -7.25
C LEU A 15 0.47 9.69 -5.88
N ILE A 16 1.37 9.44 -4.92
CA ILE A 16 1.24 9.95 -3.56
C ILE A 16 2.04 11.24 -3.37
N ALA A 17 3.30 11.22 -3.80
CA ALA A 17 4.21 12.33 -3.59
C ALA A 17 5.27 12.42 -4.69
N VAL A 18 5.58 13.65 -5.10
CA VAL A 18 6.73 13.97 -5.93
C VAL A 18 7.56 15.01 -5.19
N ASN A 19 8.84 14.70 -4.99
CA ASN A 19 9.77 15.60 -4.32
C ASN A 19 10.91 15.96 -5.27
N ARG A 20 11.33 17.23 -5.23
CA ARG A 20 12.57 17.69 -5.87
C ARG A 20 13.70 17.59 -4.86
N VAL A 21 14.70 16.77 -5.16
CA VAL A 21 15.90 16.60 -4.34
C VAL A 21 17.12 17.20 -5.05
N SER A 22 18.13 17.64 -4.31
CA SER A 22 19.31 18.26 -4.91
C SER A 22 20.60 17.81 -4.23
N LYS A 23 21.65 17.61 -5.02
CA LYS A 23 23.03 17.34 -4.57
C LYS A 23 23.89 18.55 -4.88
N THR A 24 24.54 19.13 -3.87
CA THR A 24 25.49 20.24 -4.04
C THR A 24 26.83 19.72 -4.58
N VAL A 25 27.38 20.42 -5.57
CA VAL A 25 28.69 20.16 -6.20
C VAL A 25 29.46 21.48 -6.34
N LYS A 26 30.76 21.41 -6.67
CA LYS A 26 31.64 22.61 -6.75
C LYS A 26 31.11 23.71 -7.68
N GLY A 27 30.36 23.36 -8.72
CA GLY A 27 29.79 24.30 -9.71
C GLY A 27 28.29 24.57 -9.57
N GLY A 28 27.63 24.18 -8.47
CA GLY A 28 26.21 24.45 -8.26
C GLY A 28 25.45 23.29 -7.62
N ARG A 29 24.17 23.10 -8.01
CA ARG A 29 23.29 22.05 -7.47
C ARG A 29 22.72 21.21 -8.61
N ILE A 30 22.98 19.91 -8.58
CA ILE A 30 22.35 18.95 -9.49
C ILE A 30 21.01 18.56 -8.89
N MET A 31 19.93 18.85 -9.60
CA MET A 31 18.57 18.50 -9.19
C MET A 31 18.14 17.13 -9.74
N SER A 32 17.26 16.46 -9.02
CA SER A 32 16.58 15.24 -9.45
C SER A 32 15.20 15.19 -8.81
N PHE A 33 14.30 14.42 -9.40
CA PHE A 33 12.96 14.21 -8.88
C PHE A 33 12.82 12.79 -8.36
N THR A 34 12.07 12.66 -7.26
CA THR A 34 11.71 11.38 -6.67
C THR A 34 10.20 11.26 -6.64
N ALA A 35 9.67 10.11 -7.01
CA ALA A 35 8.24 9.83 -6.99
C ALA A 35 7.95 8.62 -6.10
N LEU A 36 6.87 8.72 -5.32
CA LEU A 36 6.26 7.63 -4.58
C LEU A 36 4.91 7.31 -5.21
N THR A 37 4.76 6.09 -5.69
CA THR A 37 3.54 5.60 -6.34
C THR A 37 3.07 4.31 -5.68
N VAL A 38 1.77 4.03 -5.80
CA VAL A 38 1.15 2.78 -5.39
C VAL A 38 0.32 2.26 -6.55
N VAL A 39 0.32 0.94 -6.70
CA VAL A 39 -0.39 0.21 -7.75
C VAL A 39 -1.18 -0.89 -7.07
N GLY A 40 -2.41 -1.13 -7.52
CA GLY A 40 -3.22 -2.25 -7.06
C GLY A 40 -4.28 -2.65 -8.07
N ASP A 41 -4.89 -3.80 -7.87
CA ASP A 41 -5.91 -4.36 -8.77
C ASP A 41 -7.35 -4.16 -8.26
N GLY A 42 -7.52 -3.50 -7.11
CA GLY A 42 -8.81 -3.33 -6.46
C GLY A 42 -9.41 -4.62 -5.87
N ASN A 43 -8.68 -5.74 -5.93
CA ASN A 43 -9.14 -7.06 -5.48
C ASN A 43 -8.16 -7.66 -4.44
N GLY A 44 -7.53 -6.82 -3.64
CA GLY A 44 -6.64 -7.24 -2.57
C GLY A 44 -5.16 -7.36 -2.97
N ARG A 45 -4.75 -7.06 -4.20
CA ARG A 45 -3.33 -6.93 -4.53
C ARG A 45 -2.90 -5.48 -4.52
N VAL A 46 -1.82 -5.20 -3.81
CA VAL A 46 -1.26 -3.84 -3.71
C VAL A 46 0.26 -3.87 -3.65
N GLY A 47 0.90 -2.92 -4.30
CA GLY A 47 2.34 -2.73 -4.30
C GLY A 47 2.69 -1.24 -4.31
N PHE A 48 3.83 -0.88 -3.73
CA PHE A 48 4.31 0.50 -3.75
C PHE A 48 5.70 0.59 -4.38
N GLY A 49 5.99 1.75 -4.94
CA GLY A 49 7.22 2.00 -5.69
C GLY A 49 7.81 3.35 -5.36
N TYR A 50 9.13 3.38 -5.28
CA TYR A 50 9.90 4.61 -5.14
C TYR A 50 10.89 4.71 -6.30
N GLY A 51 10.76 5.79 -7.07
CA GLY A 51 11.57 6.05 -8.26
C GLY A 51 12.33 7.36 -8.12
N LYS A 52 13.49 7.45 -8.78
CA LYS A 52 14.29 8.67 -8.89
C LYS A 52 14.82 8.83 -10.32
N ALA A 53 14.68 10.03 -10.87
CA ALA A 53 15.21 10.39 -12.20
C ALA A 53 15.51 11.89 -12.28
N ARG A 54 16.08 12.33 -13.40
CA ARG A 54 16.32 13.76 -13.69
C ARG A 54 15.03 14.50 -14.07
N GLU A 55 14.07 13.78 -14.61
CA GLU A 55 12.77 14.31 -15.04
C GLU A 55 11.64 13.66 -14.23
N VAL A 56 10.52 14.37 -14.08
CA VAL A 56 9.36 13.90 -13.33
C VAL A 56 8.72 12.67 -13.98
N PRO A 57 8.40 12.63 -15.29
CA PRO A 57 7.74 11.48 -15.90
C PRO A 57 8.58 10.20 -15.78
N ALA A 58 9.89 10.31 -16.02
CA ALA A 58 10.82 9.20 -15.87
C ALA A 58 10.92 8.70 -14.41
N ALA A 59 10.80 9.57 -13.41
CA ALA A 59 10.79 9.16 -12.00
C ALA A 59 9.51 8.39 -11.64
N ILE A 60 8.35 8.84 -12.17
CA ILE A 60 7.05 8.19 -11.96
C ILE A 60 7.06 6.81 -12.63
N GLN A 61 7.52 6.70 -13.88
CA GLN A 61 7.60 5.42 -14.61
C GLN A 61 8.44 4.39 -13.83
N LYS A 62 9.63 4.78 -13.36
CA LYS A 62 10.47 3.91 -12.53
C LYS A 62 9.79 3.49 -11.22
N ALA A 63 9.03 4.40 -10.61
CA ALA A 63 8.27 4.09 -9.40
C ALA A 63 7.17 3.07 -9.72
N MET A 64 6.41 3.25 -10.80
CA MET A 64 5.33 2.35 -11.23
C MET A 64 5.85 0.95 -11.56
N GLU A 65 6.95 0.84 -12.32
CA GLU A 65 7.58 -0.46 -12.59
C GLU A 65 8.00 -1.18 -11.31
N LYS A 66 8.55 -0.45 -10.34
CA LYS A 66 8.94 -1.01 -9.04
C LYS A 66 7.73 -1.43 -8.21
N ALA A 67 6.64 -0.68 -8.26
CA ALA A 67 5.40 -1.02 -7.56
C ALA A 67 4.79 -2.32 -8.10
N ARG A 68 4.74 -2.48 -9.43
CA ARG A 68 4.23 -3.69 -10.09
C ARG A 68 5.04 -4.95 -9.71
N ARG A 69 6.36 -4.82 -9.52
CA ARG A 69 7.23 -5.94 -9.11
C ARG A 69 7.03 -6.35 -7.64
N ASN A 70 6.63 -5.40 -6.77
CA ASN A 70 6.52 -5.61 -5.32
C ASN A 70 5.06 -5.72 -4.85
N MET A 71 4.17 -6.30 -5.67
CA MET A 71 2.79 -6.51 -5.26
C MET A 71 2.68 -7.62 -4.21
N ILE A 72 1.94 -7.34 -3.15
CA ILE A 72 1.56 -8.31 -2.12
C ILE A 72 0.08 -8.65 -2.27
N ASN A 73 -0.32 -9.83 -1.77
CA ASN A 73 -1.72 -10.22 -1.67
C ASN A 73 -2.23 -9.94 -0.25
N VAL A 74 -3.42 -9.36 -0.14
CA VAL A 74 -4.07 -8.97 1.11
C VAL A 74 -5.41 -9.70 1.19
N ALA A 75 -5.63 -10.40 2.30
CA ALA A 75 -6.90 -11.07 2.56
C ALA A 75 -7.99 -10.05 2.94
N LEU A 76 -8.79 -9.63 1.97
CA LEU A 76 -9.94 -8.74 2.19
C LEU A 76 -11.20 -9.54 2.56
N ASN A 77 -12.11 -8.89 3.28
CA ASN A 77 -13.47 -9.40 3.51
C ASN A 77 -14.47 -8.43 2.92
N GLU A 78 -15.12 -8.75 1.79
CA GLU A 78 -16.21 -7.93 1.21
C GLU A 78 -15.88 -6.41 1.08
N GLY A 79 -14.61 -6.07 0.86
CA GLY A 79 -14.15 -4.67 0.77
C GLY A 79 -13.86 -3.97 2.11
N THR A 80 -13.74 -4.72 3.21
CA THR A 80 -13.24 -4.26 4.52
C THR A 80 -12.08 -5.15 5.02
N LEU A 81 -11.52 -4.79 6.18
CA LEU A 81 -10.47 -5.56 6.87
C LEU A 81 -11.07 -6.74 7.63
N GLN A 82 -10.31 -7.82 7.81
CA GLN A 82 -10.76 -8.98 8.59
C GLN A 82 -10.86 -8.69 10.10
N HIS A 83 -9.89 -7.94 10.62
CA HIS A 83 -9.81 -7.56 12.02
C HIS A 83 -9.03 -6.25 12.16
N PRO A 84 -9.06 -5.58 13.32
CA PRO A 84 -8.21 -4.43 13.58
C PRO A 84 -6.73 -4.80 13.44
N VAL A 85 -5.97 -3.98 12.72
CA VAL A 85 -4.54 -4.20 12.48
C VAL A 85 -3.72 -2.98 12.85
N LYS A 86 -2.47 -3.25 13.26
CA LYS A 86 -1.45 -2.26 13.56
C LYS A 86 -0.26 -2.53 12.66
N GLY A 87 0.29 -1.49 12.06
CA GLY A 87 1.52 -1.57 11.28
C GLY A 87 2.53 -0.57 11.78
N VAL A 88 3.80 -0.96 11.73
CA VAL A 88 4.88 -0.12 12.24
C VAL A 88 6.01 -0.10 11.24
N HIS A 89 6.43 1.10 10.85
CA HIS A 89 7.65 1.27 10.09
C HIS A 89 8.42 2.48 10.59
N THR A 90 9.60 2.23 11.15
CA THR A 90 10.44 3.27 11.79
C THR A 90 9.61 4.02 12.84
N GLY A 91 9.46 5.35 12.72
CA GLY A 91 8.68 6.18 13.64
C GLY A 91 7.21 6.37 13.25
N SER A 92 6.74 5.72 12.18
CA SER A 92 5.35 5.78 11.73
C SER A 92 4.60 4.55 12.23
N ARG A 93 3.53 4.78 12.99
CA ARG A 93 2.62 3.74 13.48
C ARG A 93 1.25 3.97 12.87
N VAL A 94 0.67 2.95 12.26
CA VAL A 94 -0.68 3.03 11.69
C VAL A 94 -1.59 2.06 12.41
N PHE A 95 -2.80 2.52 12.69
CA PHE A 95 -3.89 1.70 13.20
C PHE A 95 -5.02 1.72 12.18
N MET A 96 -5.58 0.56 11.87
CA MET A 96 -6.71 0.42 10.97
C MET A 96 -7.73 -0.52 11.60
N GLN A 97 -9.00 -0.15 11.50
CA GLN A 97 -10.12 -0.86 12.06
C GLN A 97 -11.18 -1.07 10.97
N PRO A 98 -11.73 -2.29 10.83
CA PRO A 98 -12.84 -2.54 9.92
C PRO A 98 -14.03 -1.67 10.30
N ALA A 99 -14.73 -1.16 9.29
CA ALA A 99 -15.94 -0.36 9.45
C ALA A 99 -17.13 -1.04 8.80
N SER A 100 -18.34 -0.67 9.24
CA SER A 100 -19.59 -1.12 8.63
C SER A 100 -19.73 -0.57 7.21
N GLU A 101 -20.56 -1.23 6.41
CA GLU A 101 -20.90 -0.76 5.07
C GLU A 101 -21.43 0.68 5.08
N GLY A 102 -21.04 1.46 4.07
CA GLY A 102 -21.44 2.87 3.93
C GLY A 102 -20.55 3.87 4.68
N THR A 103 -19.60 3.43 5.51
CA THR A 103 -18.69 4.34 6.23
C THR A 103 -17.69 5.04 5.29
N GLY A 104 -17.27 4.35 4.23
CA GLY A 104 -16.23 4.84 3.33
C GLY A 104 -14.82 4.73 3.93
N ILE A 105 -13.84 5.31 3.22
CA ILE A 105 -12.42 5.28 3.60
C ILE A 105 -12.11 6.52 4.43
N ILE A 106 -11.99 6.38 5.75
CA ILE A 106 -11.52 7.45 6.64
C ILE A 106 -10.04 7.22 6.93
N ALA A 107 -9.19 7.91 6.16
CA ALA A 107 -7.74 7.73 6.21
C ALA A 107 -6.98 9.02 5.85
N GLY A 108 -5.75 9.13 6.35
CA GLY A 108 -4.82 10.18 5.92
C GLY A 108 -4.39 9.97 4.46
N GLY A 109 -4.02 11.03 3.74
CA GLY A 109 -3.85 10.98 2.27
C GLY A 109 -2.97 9.85 1.73
N ALA A 110 -1.81 9.62 2.36
CA ALA A 110 -0.91 8.52 1.95
C ALA A 110 -1.50 7.13 2.20
N MET A 111 -2.24 6.95 3.31
CA MET A 111 -2.93 5.69 3.62
C MET A 111 -4.13 5.49 2.69
N ARG A 112 -4.92 6.55 2.47
CA ARG A 112 -6.09 6.53 1.59
C ARG A 112 -5.72 6.04 0.19
N ALA A 113 -4.64 6.57 -0.39
CA ALA A 113 -4.18 6.14 -1.70
C ALA A 113 -3.87 4.63 -1.75
N VAL A 114 -3.30 4.04 -0.69
CA VAL A 114 -3.04 2.60 -0.59
C VAL A 114 -4.34 1.81 -0.48
N LEU A 115 -5.24 2.23 0.41
CA LEU A 115 -6.49 1.52 0.70
C LEU A 115 -7.43 1.51 -0.51
N GLU A 116 -7.49 2.62 -1.25
CA GLU A 116 -8.28 2.75 -2.47
C GLU A 116 -7.82 1.78 -3.57
N VAL A 117 -6.52 1.75 -3.88
CA VAL A 117 -6.02 0.84 -4.93
C VAL A 117 -6.02 -0.63 -4.51
N THR A 118 -6.05 -0.91 -3.20
CA THR A 118 -6.22 -2.28 -2.68
C THR A 118 -7.65 -2.78 -2.89
N GLY A 119 -8.64 -1.89 -2.99
CA GLY A 119 -10.06 -2.24 -3.10
C GLY A 119 -10.84 -2.16 -1.78
N ILE A 120 -10.26 -1.57 -0.74
CA ILE A 120 -10.94 -1.38 0.55
C ILE A 120 -11.89 -0.21 0.41
N ARG A 121 -13.16 -0.43 0.72
CA ARG A 121 -14.23 0.58 0.65
C ARG A 121 -14.54 1.17 2.02
N ASN A 122 -14.51 0.37 3.07
CA ASN A 122 -14.94 0.76 4.41
C ASN A 122 -13.82 0.52 5.42
N VAL A 123 -13.24 1.58 5.96
CA VAL A 123 -12.16 1.46 6.96
C VAL A 123 -11.98 2.75 7.74
N LEU A 124 -11.77 2.60 9.04
CA LEU A 124 -11.31 3.68 9.92
C LEU A 124 -9.82 3.52 10.14
N SER A 125 -9.05 4.58 9.90
CA SER A 125 -7.61 4.51 10.11
C SER A 125 -7.04 5.79 10.71
N LYS A 126 -5.96 5.61 11.47
CA LYS A 126 -5.22 6.71 12.06
C LYS A 126 -3.73 6.42 12.00
N ALA A 127 -2.97 7.41 11.55
CA ALA A 127 -1.53 7.43 11.68
C ALA A 127 -1.13 8.17 12.97
N TYR A 128 -0.20 7.57 13.71
CA TYR A 128 0.43 8.12 14.90
C TYR A 128 1.93 8.25 14.69
N GLY A 129 2.52 9.30 15.27
CA GLY A 129 3.95 9.58 15.14
C GLY A 129 4.30 10.28 13.83
N SER A 130 5.31 9.79 13.11
CA SER A 130 5.79 10.44 11.89
C SER A 130 4.77 10.38 10.75
N THR A 131 4.52 11.53 10.13
CA THR A 131 3.59 11.72 9.01
C THR A 131 4.27 11.67 7.64
N ASN A 132 5.53 11.23 7.57
CA ASN A 132 6.25 11.10 6.29
C ASN A 132 5.53 10.09 5.37
N PRO A 133 5.07 10.50 4.16
CA PRO A 133 4.32 9.63 3.26
C PRO A 133 5.00 8.29 2.95
N ILE A 134 6.33 8.28 2.80
CA ILE A 134 7.08 7.05 2.49
C ILE A 134 6.94 6.04 3.64
N ASN A 135 7.09 6.50 4.88
CA ASN A 135 7.03 5.63 6.06
C ASN A 135 5.60 5.20 6.36
N VAL A 136 4.63 6.10 6.18
CA VAL A 136 3.20 5.80 6.36
C VAL A 136 2.74 4.74 5.36
N VAL A 137 3.14 4.83 4.08
CA VAL A 137 2.83 3.79 3.08
C VAL A 137 3.43 2.46 3.47
N ARG A 138 4.71 2.44 3.87
CA ARG A 138 5.37 1.19 4.31
C ARG A 138 4.70 0.59 5.54
N ALA A 139 4.34 1.40 6.53
CA ALA A 139 3.63 0.95 7.73
C ALA A 139 2.22 0.42 7.38
N THR A 140 1.53 1.05 6.43
CA THR A 140 0.22 0.57 5.95
C THR A 140 0.34 -0.79 5.27
N ILE A 141 1.32 -0.95 4.37
CA ILE A 141 1.58 -2.22 3.68
C ILE A 141 1.97 -3.32 4.68
N ASP A 142 2.79 -3.00 5.68
CA ASP A 142 3.13 -3.92 6.77
C ASP A 142 1.89 -4.37 7.57
N ALA A 143 0.99 -3.44 7.91
CA ALA A 143 -0.26 -3.79 8.57
C ALA A 143 -1.15 -4.72 7.73
N LEU A 144 -1.25 -4.47 6.43
CA LEU A 144 -2.03 -5.30 5.51
C LEU A 144 -1.41 -6.67 5.30
N ALA A 145 -0.08 -6.75 5.19
CA ALA A 145 0.64 -8.02 5.04
C ALA A 145 0.53 -8.93 6.27
N ASN A 146 0.42 -8.35 7.46
CA ASN A 146 0.29 -9.11 8.72
C ASN A 146 -1.16 -9.53 9.04
N MET A 147 -2.13 -9.13 8.22
CA MET A 147 -3.53 -9.51 8.40
C MET A 147 -3.74 -10.99 8.10
N LYS A 148 -4.62 -11.64 8.87
CA LYS A 148 -4.90 -13.07 8.69
C LYS A 148 -6.39 -13.25 8.42
N SER A 149 -6.72 -14.07 7.43
CA SER A 149 -8.09 -14.53 7.25
C SER A 149 -8.43 -15.61 8.28
N PRO A 150 -9.73 -15.76 8.65
CA PRO A 150 -10.19 -16.86 9.48
C PRO A 150 -9.75 -18.22 8.95
N GLU A 151 -9.77 -18.42 7.63
CA GLU A 151 -9.31 -19.63 6.94
C GLU A 151 -7.83 -19.94 7.21
N MET A 152 -6.95 -18.93 7.11
CA MET A 152 -5.52 -19.11 7.41
C MET A 152 -5.28 -19.47 8.88
N VAL A 153 -6.09 -18.91 9.79
CA VAL A 153 -5.99 -19.23 11.23
C VAL A 153 -6.52 -20.63 11.51
N ALA A 154 -7.61 -21.04 10.85
CA ALA A 154 -8.22 -22.37 10.95
C ALA A 154 -7.25 -23.45 10.48
N ALA A 155 -6.68 -23.27 9.28
CA ALA A 155 -5.64 -24.15 8.73
C ALA A 155 -4.41 -24.25 9.65
N LYS A 156 -3.98 -23.12 10.24
CA LYS A 156 -2.84 -23.11 11.17
C LYS A 156 -3.14 -23.86 12.48
N ARG A 157 -4.39 -23.86 12.94
CA ARG A 157 -4.81 -24.48 14.20
C ARG A 157 -5.35 -25.91 14.02
N GLY A 158 -5.54 -26.38 12.78
CA GLY A 158 -6.13 -27.68 12.48
C GLY A 158 -7.61 -27.77 12.86
N LYS A 159 -8.32 -26.64 12.86
CA LYS A 159 -9.75 -26.53 13.22
C LYS A 159 -10.59 -26.14 12.02
N THR A 160 -11.90 -26.32 12.11
CA THR A 160 -12.82 -25.79 11.09
C THR A 160 -13.00 -24.28 11.25
N VAL A 161 -13.48 -23.61 10.21
CA VAL A 161 -13.70 -22.16 10.23
C VAL A 161 -14.80 -21.77 11.23
N ASP A 162 -15.85 -22.60 11.32
CA ASP A 162 -16.96 -22.39 12.26
C ASP A 162 -16.50 -22.40 13.72
N GLU A 163 -15.58 -23.30 14.10
CA GLU A 163 -15.01 -23.34 15.45
C GLU A 163 -14.16 -22.11 15.82
N ILE A 164 -13.75 -21.31 14.83
CA ILE A 164 -12.97 -20.10 15.03
C ILE A 164 -13.85 -18.84 15.06
N LEU A 165 -14.92 -18.83 14.27
CA LEU A 165 -15.86 -17.72 14.24
C LEU A 165 -16.82 -17.74 15.44
N GLY A 166 -17.09 -18.92 16.00
CA GLY A 166 -17.89 -19.12 17.21
C GLY A 166 -19.36 -19.34 16.91
#